data_AF-A0A6H0IXB4-F1
#
_entry.id   AF-A0A6H0IXB4-F1
#
_cell.length_a   1.000
_cell.length_b   1.000
_cell.length_c   1.000
_cell.angle_alpha   90.00
_cell.angle_beta   90.00
_cell.angle_gamma   90.00
#
_symmetry.space_group_name_H-M   'P 1'
#
loop_
_entity.id
_entity.type
_entity.pdbx_description
1 polymer ?
#
loop_
_entity_poly.entity_id
_entity_poly.type
_entity_poly.pdbx_seq_one_letter_code
_entity_poly.pdbx_strand_id
1 'polypeptide(L)' 'MRRLLLQTHVLLWWLADAQSLGQHAREILSDARHEVYVSAASGWDRYGVRTLTVAR' A
#
# COMPACT_ATOMS: atom_id res chain seq x y z
N MET A 1 14.01 9.98 3.84
CA MET A 1 13.10 9.64 4.95
C MET A 1 11.72 10.19 4.60
N ARG A 2 10.77 9.32 4.29
CA ARG A 2 9.39 9.66 3.90
C ARG A 2 8.44 8.64 4.52
N ARG A 3 7.19 9.06 4.78
CA ARG A 3 6.11 8.17 5.19
C ARG A 3 5.20 7.95 3.99
N LEU A 4 5.02 6.70 3.60
CA LEU A 4 4.25 6.31 2.43
C LEU A 4 3.01 5.55 2.90
N LEU A 5 1.83 5.94 2.43
CA LEU A 5 0.61 5.19 2.68
C LEU A 5 0.21 4.44 1.41
N LEU A 6 0.26 3.12 1.45
CA LEU A 6 -0.12 2.25 0.35
C LEU A 6 -1.54 1.76 0.54
N GLN A 7 -2.28 1.76 -0.56
CA GLN A 7 -3.50 0.98 -0.66
C GLN A 7 -3.15 -0.52 -0.70
N THR A 8 -4.03 -1.37 -0.17
CA THR A 8 -3.85 -2.83 -0.19
C THR A 8 -3.50 -3.37 -1.57
N HIS A 9 -4.12 -2.87 -2.65
CA HIS A 9 -3.83 -3.35 -4.00
C HIS A 9 -2.40 -3.02 -4.47
N VAL A 10 -1.82 -1.90 -4.03
CA VAL A 10 -0.43 -1.53 -4.35
C VAL A 10 0.54 -2.45 -3.62
N LEU A 11 0.25 -2.80 -2.37
CA LEU A 11 1.03 -3.81 -1.64
C LEU A 11 1.02 -5.15 -2.38
N LEU A 12 -0.15 -5.60 -2.86
CA LEU A 12 -0.25 -6.86 -3.61
C LEU A 12 0.56 -6.82 -4.90
N TRP A 13 0.52 -5.70 -5.65
CA TRP A 13 1.36 -5.55 -6.84
C TRP A 13 2.86 -5.59 -6.52
N TRP A 14 3.28 -4.98 -5.41
CA TRP A 14 4.67 -5.01 -4.99
C TRP A 14 5.13 -6.42 -4.61
N LEU A 15 4.33 -7.15 -3.82
CA LEU A 15 4.62 -8.53 -3.43
C LEU A 15 4.62 -9.51 -4.61
N ALA A 16 3.78 -9.25 -5.62
CA ALA A 16 3.70 -10.06 -6.82
C ALA A 16 4.66 -9.63 -7.94
N ASP A 17 5.50 -8.62 -7.69
CA ASP A 17 6.34 -7.94 -8.69
C ASP A 17 5.62 -7.59 -10.00
N ALA A 18 4.36 -7.14 -9.87
CA ALA A 18 3.48 -6.89 -11.00
C ALA A 18 4.00 -5.75 -11.88
N GLN A 19 3.90 -5.88 -13.21
CA GLN A 19 4.25 -4.80 -14.16
C GLN A 19 3.43 -3.52 -13.96
N SER A 20 2.23 -3.63 -13.36
CA SER A 20 1.39 -2.49 -12.99
C SER A 20 2.05 -1.54 -11.97
N LEU A 21 3.04 -2.02 -11.21
CA LEU A 21 3.85 -1.17 -10.36
C LEU A 21 4.98 -0.57 -11.19
N GLY A 22 4.95 0.75 -11.40
CA GLY A 22 5.99 1.44 -12.16
C GLY A 22 7.37 1.36 -11.49
N GLN A 23 8.43 1.51 -12.28
CA GLN A 23 9.82 1.45 -11.80
C GLN A 23 10.11 2.47 -10.68
N HIS A 24 9.63 3.70 -10.83
CA HIS A 24 9.82 4.74 -9.82
C HIS A 24 9.16 4.38 -8.48
N ALA A 25 7.99 3.74 -8.50
CA ALA A 25 7.32 3.27 -7.29
C ALA A 25 8.12 2.13 -6.64
N ARG A 26 8.69 1.20 -7.42
CA ARG A 26 9.58 0.16 -6.89
C ARG A 26 10.81 0.75 -6.20
N GLU A 27 11.47 1.73 -6.82
CA GLU A 27 12.65 2.42 -6.25
C GLU A 27 12.34 3.12 -4.93
N ILE A 28 11.16 3.75 -4.84
CA ILE A 28 10.71 4.39 -3.61
C ILE A 28 10.38 3.34 -2.54
N LEU A 29 9.72 2.25 -2.90
CA LEU A 29 9.29 1.21 -1.94
C LEU A 29 10.42 0.29 -1.48
N SER A 30 11.50 0.15 -2.26
CA SER A 30 12.67 -0.67 -1.92
C SER A 30 13.66 0.04 -0.98
N ASP A 31 13.53 1.36 -0.80
CA ASP A 31 14.35 2.12 0.13
C ASP A 31 13.88 1.91 1.58
N ALA A 32 14.64 1.13 2.35
CA ALA A 32 14.37 0.83 3.76
C ALA A 32 14.37 2.06 4.69
N ARG A 33 14.79 3.25 4.21
CA ARG A 33 14.69 4.52 4.95
C ARG A 33 13.30 5.14 4.87
N HIS A 34 12.39 4.56 4.08
CA HIS A 34 11.00 4.95 4.03
C HIS A 34 10.17 4.11 5.01
N GLU A 35 9.32 4.76 5.78
CA GLU A 35 8.29 4.06 6.54
C GLU A 35 7.08 3.85 5.63
N VAL A 36 6.81 2.58 5.35
CA VAL A 36 5.67 2.13 4.55
C VAL A 36 4.54 1.80 5.51
N TYR A 37 3.38 2.39 5.27
CA TYR A 37 2.14 2.12 5.99
C TYR A 37 1.16 1.54 4.99
N VAL A 38 0.36 0.56 5.40
CA VAL A 38 -0.65 -0.05 4.52
C VAL A 38 -2.02 0.21 5.10
N SER A 39 -2.90 0.85 4.32
CA SER A 39 -4.30 0.98 4.68
C SER A 39 -5.05 -0.30 4.31
N ALA A 40 -5.55 -1.02 5.31
CA ALA A 40 -6.51 -2.09 5.10
C ALA A 40 -7.92 -1.49 5.09
N ALA A 41 -8.47 -1.26 3.90
CA ALA A 41 -9.90 -0.99 3.75
C ALA A 41 -10.64 -2.33 3.88
N SER A 42 -11.26 -2.58 5.03
CA SER A 42 -12.20 -3.69 5.18
C SER A 42 -13.53 -3.27 4.56
N GLY A 43 -13.82 -3.81 3.37
CA GLY A 43 -15.14 -3.68 2.76
C GLY A 43 -16.09 -4.65 3.46
N TRP A 44 -17.08 -4.14 4.20
CA TRP A 44 -18.24 -4.96 4.52
C TRP A 44 -19.52 -4.25 4.05
N ASP A 45 -20.04 -4.83 2.98
CA ASP A 45 -21.36 -4.75 2.36
C ASP A 45 -22.05 -3.37 2.17
N ARG A 46 -22.33 -3.09 0.88
CA ARG A 46 -23.23 -2.11 0.26
C ARG A 46 -23.24 -0.62 0.66
N TYR A 47 -22.66 -0.15 1.77
CA TYR A 47 -22.86 1.25 2.23
C TYR A 47 -21.62 2.07 2.65
N GLY A 48 -20.39 1.57 2.47
CA GLY A 48 -19.18 2.39 2.63
C GLY A 48 -18.13 1.81 3.60
N VAL A 49 -16.88 2.23 3.41
CA VAL A 49 -15.71 1.77 4.16
C VAL A 49 -15.83 2.18 5.62
N ARG A 50 -15.90 1.22 6.56
CA ARG A 50 -16.17 1.49 7.98
C ARG A 50 -14.93 1.51 8.88
N THR A 51 -13.75 1.11 8.44
CA THR A 51 -12.52 1.29 9.23
C THR A 51 -11.29 1.31 8.33
N LEU A 52 -10.52 2.40 8.40
CA LEU A 52 -9.15 2.45 7.86
C LEU A 52 -8.20 2.01 8.97
N THR A 53 -7.83 0.73 8.97
CA THR A 53 -6.76 0.26 9.85
C THR A 53 -5.44 0.48 9.12
N VAL A 54 -4.57 1.32 9.68
CA VAL A 54 -3.22 1.53 9.17
C VAL A 54 -2.28 0.63 9.95
N ALA A 55 -1.68 -0.34 9.28
CA ALA A 55 -0.60 -1.16 9.82
C ALA A 55 0.76 -0.62 9.34
N ARG A 56 1.78 -0.75 10.19
CA ARG A 56 3.18 -0.43 9.88
C ARG A 56 3.88 -1.65 9.32
#